data_AF-A0A2M8NRG0-F1
#
_entry.id   AF-A0A2M8NRG0-F1
#
_cell.length_a   1.000
_cell.length_b   1.000
_cell.length_c   1.000
_cell.angle_alpha   90.00
_cell.angle_beta   90.00
_cell.angle_gamma   90.00
#
_symmetry.space_group_name_H-M   'P 1'
#
loop_
_entity.id
_entity.type
_entity.pdbx_description
1 polymer ?
#
loop_
_entity_poly.entity_id
_entity_poly.type
_entity_poly.pdbx_seq_one_letter_code
_entity_poly.pdbx_strand_id
1 'polypeptide(L)'
;MAFLIVALFVLIAGGGLTMQLVSGGGSLLPVLQQVNAPDASPTTVLPWKAEQFFLMVGFILFNLVGIGATLAVLFWFLDRGLRRSKAEASSEGAPEAAERG
;
A
#
# COMPACT_ATOMS: atom_id res chain seq x y z
N MET A 1 18.22 -37.35 -45.33
CA MET A 1 17.63 -38.40 -44.46
C MET A 1 17.53 -38.00 -42.99
N ALA A 2 18.59 -37.52 -42.34
CA ALA A 2 18.55 -37.11 -40.92
C ALA A 2 17.43 -36.09 -40.59
N PHE A 3 17.21 -35.10 -41.46
CA PHE A 3 16.14 -34.11 -41.31
C PHE A 3 14.73 -34.74 -41.24
N LEU A 4 14.44 -35.70 -42.12
CA LEU A 4 13.14 -36.38 -42.16
C LEU A 4 12.92 -37.24 -40.91
N ILE A 5 13.99 -37.85 -40.39
CA ILE A 5 13.94 -38.64 -39.16
C ILE A 5 13.62 -37.72 -37.97
N VAL A 6 14.32 -36.58 -37.85
CA VAL A 6 14.06 -35.60 -36.79
C VAL A 6 12.64 -35.05 -36.90
N ALA A 7 12.19 -34.68 -38.10
CA ALA A 7 10.84 -34.19 -38.34
C ALA A 7 9.77 -35.23 -37.95
N LEU A 8 10.01 -36.51 -38.25
CA LEU A 8 9.11 -37.60 -37.88
C LEU A 8 9.00 -37.75 -36.35
N PHE A 9 10.13 -37.70 -35.63
CA PHE A 9 10.12 -37.75 -34.17
C PHE A 9 9.38 -36.56 -33.54
N VAL A 10 9.57 -35.35 -34.08
CA VAL A 10 8.85 -34.15 -33.62
C VAL A 10 7.35 -34.28 -33.88
N LEU A 11 6.94 -34.82 -35.03
CA LEU A 11 5.53 -35.01 -35.35
C LEU A 11 4.85 -36.03 -34.43
N ILE A 12 5.53 -37.15 -34.14
CA ILE A 12 5.01 -38.20 -33.26
C ILE A 12 4.90 -37.68 -31.83
N ALA A 13 5.92 -36.96 -31.33
CA ALA A 13 5.90 -36.37 -30.00
C ALA A 13 4.80 -35.29 -29.88
N GLY A 14 4.70 -34.39 -30.86
CA GLY A 14 3.67 -33.33 -30.88
C GLY A 14 2.26 -33.88 -30.99
N GLY A 15 2.04 -34.92 -31.80
CA GLY A 15 0.77 -35.63 -31.89
C GLY A 15 0.41 -36.35 -30.58
N GLY A 16 1.39 -36.98 -29.94
CA GLY A 16 1.23 -37.64 -28.63
C GLY A 16 0.85 -36.65 -27.52
N LEU A 17 1.52 -35.50 -27.43
CA LEU A 17 1.16 -34.45 -26.47
C LEU A 17 -0.24 -33.88 -26.74
N THR A 18 -0.60 -33.67 -28.01
CA THR A 18 -1.94 -33.17 -28.38
C THR A 18 -3.03 -34.17 -28.01
N MET A 19 -2.80 -35.47 -28.21
CA MET A 19 -3.72 -36.52 -27.78
C MET A 19 -3.86 -36.55 -26.26
N GLN A 20 -2.77 -36.37 -25.50
CA GLN A 20 -2.84 -36.28 -24.04
C GLN A 20 -3.61 -35.02 -23.56
N LEU A 21 -3.46 -33.89 -24.25
CA LEU A 21 -4.21 -32.66 -23.98
C LEU A 21 -5.72 -32.82 -24.23
N VAL A 22 -6.08 -33.46 -25.35
CA VAL A 22 -7.48 -33.71 -25.74
C VAL A 22 -8.12 -34.79 -24.88
N SER A 23 -7.42 -35.91 -24.64
CA SER A 23 -7.93 -37.02 -23.82
C SER A 23 -7.99 -36.69 -22.33
N GLY A 24 -7.14 -35.76 -21.87
CA GLY A 24 -7.13 -35.27 -20.49
C GLY A 24 -8.18 -34.19 -20.19
N GLY A 25 -9.10 -33.90 -21.12
CA GLY A 25 -10.24 -33.02 -20.88
C GLY A 25 -9.88 -31.59 -20.43
N GLY A 26 -8.68 -31.10 -20.77
CA GLY A 26 -8.21 -29.79 -20.34
C GLY A 26 -7.54 -29.73 -18.95
N SER A 27 -7.28 -30.87 -18.29
CA SER A 27 -6.58 -30.90 -16.98
C SER A 27 -5.13 -30.37 -17.01
N LEU A 28 -4.53 -30.22 -18.20
CA LEU A 28 -3.18 -29.66 -18.41
C LEU A 28 -3.20 -28.15 -18.72
N LEU A 29 -4.37 -27.58 -19.03
CA LEU A 29 -4.56 -26.14 -19.08
C LEU A 29 -4.96 -25.70 -17.66
N PRO A 30 -4.45 -24.57 -17.13
CA PRO A 30 -5.00 -24.01 -15.91
C PRO A 30 -6.45 -23.61 -16.20
N VAL A 31 -7.37 -24.52 -15.90
CA VAL A 31 -8.80 -24.23 -15.91
C VAL A 31 -9.00 -23.15 -14.86
N LEU A 32 -9.58 -22.02 -15.25
CA LEU A 32 -10.12 -21.04 -14.32
C LEU A 32 -11.15 -21.79 -13.46
N GLN A 33 -10.73 -22.31 -12.30
CA GLN A 33 -11.66 -22.87 -11.35
C GLN A 33 -12.54 -21.71 -10.90
N GLN A 34 -13.76 -21.66 -11.45
CA GLN A 34 -14.87 -20.94 -10.84
C GLN A 34 -15.16 -21.64 -9.52
N VAL A 35 -14.36 -21.32 -8.50
CA VAL A 35 -14.66 -21.68 -7.13
C VAL A 35 -15.92 -20.92 -6.74
N ASN A 36 -16.95 -21.62 -6.29
CA ASN A 36 -18.11 -21.02 -5.62
C ASN A 36 -17.74 -20.52 -4.21
N ALA A 37 -16.51 -20.01 -4.06
CA ALA A 37 -16.04 -19.36 -2.85
C ALA A 37 -16.31 -17.86 -3.03
N PRO A 38 -17.21 -17.26 -2.24
CA PRO A 38 -17.52 -15.82 -2.37
C PRO A 38 -16.27 -14.94 -2.15
N ASP A 39 -15.24 -15.46 -1.49
CA ASP A 39 -13.92 -14.87 -1.26
C ASP A 39 -13.10 -14.64 -2.53
N ALA A 40 -13.37 -15.39 -3.59
CA ALA A 40 -12.67 -15.30 -4.88
C ALA A 40 -13.31 -14.28 -5.84
N SER A 41 -14.46 -13.71 -5.46
CA SER A 41 -15.15 -12.70 -6.25
C SER A 41 -14.58 -11.30 -5.97
N PRO A 42 -14.08 -10.58 -6.99
CA PRO A 42 -13.60 -9.20 -6.82
C PRO A 42 -14.75 -8.19 -6.61
N THR A 43 -15.99 -8.61 -6.85
CA THR A 43 -17.18 -7.75 -6.76
C THR A 43 -18.04 -8.05 -5.53
N THR A 44 -17.75 -9.13 -4.80
CA THR A 44 -18.51 -9.52 -3.60
C THR A 44 -17.70 -9.19 -2.35
N VAL A 45 -18.22 -8.29 -1.51
CA VAL A 45 -17.61 -7.98 -0.22
C VAL A 45 -18.24 -8.85 0.86
N LEU A 46 -17.42 -9.69 1.50
CA LEU A 46 -17.82 -10.47 2.66
C LEU A 46 -17.86 -9.59 3.92
N PRO A 47 -18.75 -9.87 4.89
CA PRO A 47 -18.89 -9.08 6.12
C PRO A 47 -17.55 -8.85 6.85
N TRP A 48 -16.73 -9.90 7.01
CA TRP A 48 -15.43 -9.79 7.66
C TRP A 48 -14.44 -8.91 6.90
N LYS A 49 -14.48 -8.90 5.56
CA LYS A 49 -13.63 -8.03 4.73
C LYS A 49 -14.05 -6.57 4.90
N ALA A 50 -15.35 -6.31 4.99
CA ALA A 50 -15.88 -4.98 5.27
C ALA A 50 -15.44 -4.49 6.66
N GLU A 51 -15.54 -5.32 7.69
CA GLU A 51 -15.08 -4.98 9.04
C GLU A 51 -13.60 -4.60 9.06
N GLN A 52 -12.74 -5.40 8.45
CA GLN A 52 -11.31 -5.11 8.35
C GLN A 52 -11.02 -3.80 7.61
N PHE A 53 -11.78 -3.52 6.54
CA PHE A 53 -11.66 -2.26 5.81
C PHE A 53 -12.02 -1.05 6.69
N PHE A 54 -13.13 -1.11 7.41
CA PHE A 54 -13.53 -0.02 8.32
C PHE A 54 -12.54 0.17 9.47
N LEU A 55 -12.04 -0.91 10.05
CA LEU A 55 -11.02 -0.84 11.10
C LEU A 55 -9.72 -0.21 10.58
N MET A 56 -9.27 -0.62 9.39
CA MET A 56 -8.09 -0.05 8.75
C MET A 56 -8.25 1.45 8.47
N VAL A 57 -9.36 1.84 7.84
CA VAL A 57 -9.63 3.25 7.54
C VAL A 57 -9.75 4.07 8.83
N GLY A 58 -10.48 3.57 9.82
CA GLY A 58 -10.60 4.21 11.13
C GLY A 58 -9.26 4.39 11.83
N PHE A 59 -8.42 3.35 11.83
CA PHE A 59 -7.08 3.40 12.40
C PHE A 59 -6.20 4.46 11.71
N ILE A 60 -6.21 4.50 10.37
CA ILE A 60 -5.43 5.47 9.59
C ILE A 60 -5.89 6.90 9.92
N LEU A 61 -7.19 7.17 9.86
CA LEU A 61 -7.73 8.51 10.11
C LEU A 61 -7.47 8.97 11.54
N PHE A 62 -7.65 8.07 12.52
CA PHE A 62 -7.37 8.38 13.92
C PHE A 62 -5.91 8.76 14.15
N ASN A 63 -4.97 7.98 13.60
CA ASN A 63 -3.53 8.27 13.73
C ASN A 63 -3.12 9.54 12.97
N LEU A 64 -3.66 9.74 11.77
CA LEU A 64 -3.38 10.94 10.97
C LEU A 64 -3.79 12.22 11.71
N VAL A 65 -5.02 12.22 12.26
CA VAL A 65 -5.52 13.34 13.07
C VAL A 65 -4.71 13.47 14.37
N GLY A 66 -4.37 12.36 15.02
CA GLY A 66 -3.58 12.37 16.26
C GLY A 66 -2.20 13.00 16.08
N ILE A 67 -1.48 12.66 15.02
CA ILE A 67 -0.17 13.26 14.71
C ILE A 67 -0.34 14.75 14.36
N GLY A 68 -1.34 15.08 13.55
CA GLY A 68 -1.64 16.48 13.20
C GLY A 68 -1.91 17.35 14.43
N ALA A 69 -2.74 16.86 15.36
CA ALA A 69 -3.03 17.55 16.62
C ALA A 69 -1.77 17.67 17.50
N THR A 70 -0.97 16.60 17.59
CA THR A 70 0.28 16.60 18.37
C THR A 70 1.27 17.64 17.84
N LEU A 71 1.46 17.71 16.52
CA LEU A 71 2.34 18.70 15.89
C LEU A 71 1.80 20.12 16.07
N ALA A 72 0.49 20.32 15.96
CA ALA A 72 -0.13 21.62 16.17
C ALA A 72 0.11 22.14 17.60
N VAL A 73 -0.05 21.27 18.61
CA VAL A 73 0.25 21.60 20.01
C VAL A 73 1.73 21.93 20.19
N LEU A 74 2.62 21.12 19.61
CA LEU A 74 4.07 21.34 19.71
C LEU A 74 4.47 22.70 19.13
N PHE A 75 4.00 23.03 17.93
CA PHE A 75 4.28 24.33 17.30
C PHE A 75 3.65 25.50 18.05
N TRP A 76 2.47 25.30 18.66
CA TRP A 76 1.86 26.32 19.50
C TRP A 76 2.72 26.66 20.73
N PHE A 77 3.28 25.64 21.39
CA PHE A 77 4.22 25.87 22.49
C PHE A 77 5.51 26.55 22.04
N LEU A 78 6.06 26.16 20.89
CA LEU A 78 7.27 26.79 20.34
C LEU A 78 7.05 28.26 19.97
N ASP A 79 5.92 28.59 19.31
CA ASP A 79 5.56 29.99 19.01
C ASP A 79 5.44 30.82 20.29
N ARG A 80 4.80 30.26 21.33
CA ARG A 80 4.66 30.93 22.63
C ARG A 80 6.01 31.16 23.31
N GLY A 81 6.93 30.19 23.25
CA GLY A 81 8.29 30.31 23.77
C GLY A 81 9.09 31.39 23.03
N LEU A 82 9.06 31.37 21.70
CA LEU A 82 9.73 32.36 20.84
C LEU A 82 9.24 33.78 21.10
N ARG A 83 7.92 33.98 21.28
CA ARG A 83 7.36 35.29 21.60
C ARG A 83 7.86 35.83 22.94
N ARG A 84 7.98 34.98 23.96
CA ARG A 84 8.51 35.36 25.28
C ARG A 84 9.99 35.74 25.19
N SER A 85 10.80 34.90 24.55
CA SER A 85 12.23 35.17 24.36
C SER A 85 12.48 36.48 23.59
N LYS A 86 11.68 36.78 22.56
CA LYS A 86 11.78 38.08 21.86
C LYS A 86 11.43 39.27 22.75
N ALA A 87 10.42 39.14 23.62
CA ALA A 87 10.02 40.22 24.53
C ALA A 87 11.08 40.49 25.61
N GLU A 88 11.72 39.44 26.14
CA GLU A 88 12.83 39.54 27.08
C GLU A 88 14.05 40.21 26.42
N ALA A 89 14.46 39.74 25.24
CA ALA A 89 15.56 40.34 24.48
C ALA A 89 15.32 41.82 24.12
N SER A 90 14.07 42.22 23.89
CA SER A 90 13.72 43.62 23.60
C SER A 90 13.76 44.51 24.84
N SER A 91 13.57 43.95 26.04
CA SER A 91 13.57 44.69 27.30
C SER A 91 14.99 44.92 27.83
N GLU A 92 15.91 44.01 27.54
CA GLU A 92 17.30 44.06 28.01
C GLU A 92 18.17 45.05 27.21
N GLY A 93 17.75 45.44 26.01
CA GLY A 93 18.41 46.47 25.19
C GLY A 93 17.97 47.92 25.45
N ALA A 94 16.95 48.14 26.29
CA ALA A 94 16.39 49.47 26.54
C ALA A 94 17.14 50.35 27.58
N PRO A 95 17.75 49.82 28.67
CA PRO A 95 18.34 50.69 29.70
C PRO A 95 19.68 51.30 29.30
N GLU A 96 20.46 50.72 28.39
CA GLU A 96 21.82 51.21 28.05
C GLU A 96 21.81 52.42 27.08
N ALA A 97 20.73 52.63 26.32
CA ALA A 97 20.61 53.75 25.38
C ALA A 97 20.15 55.07 26.05
N ALA A 98 19.55 55.00 27.25
CA ALA A 98 19.03 56.17 27.96
C ALA A 98 20.10 56.89 28.82
N GLU A 99 21.22 56.24 29.13
CA GLU A 99 22.27 56.76 30.01
C GLU A 99 23.41 57.50 29.25
N ARG A 100 23.33 57.58 27.92
CA ARG A 100 24.33 58.24 27.05
C ARG A 100 23.80 59.49 26.31
N GLY A 101 22.68 60.05 26.75
CA GLY A 101 22.05 61.26 26.18
C GLY A 101 22.39 62.53 26.95
#